data_AF-A0A7G8IX72-F1
#
_entry.id   AF-A0A7G8IX72-F1
#
_cell.length_a   1.000
_cell.length_b   1.000
_cell.length_c   1.000
_cell.angle_alpha   90.00
_cell.angle_beta   90.00
_cell.angle_gamma   90.00
#
_symmetry.space_group_name_H-M   'P 1'
#
loop_
_entity.id
_entity.type
_entity.pdbx_description
1 polymer ?
#
loop_
_entity_poly.entity_id
_entity_poly.type
_entity_poly.pdbx_seq_one_letter_code
_entity_poly.pdbx_strand_id
1 'polypeptide(L)'
;MHRFLIALTAASCLCASPVMAIPAMDDLELRLQGEAKGWLDATCTYYGLGWLTADQGSKALKRLMLLLAAHYLDPEETERAKSAALSRDPQCKAIWPESSP
;
A
#
# COMPACT_ATOMS: atom_id res chain seq x y z
N MET A 1 -7.84 -60.51 41.71
CA MET A 1 -8.65 -59.86 40.66
C MET A 1 -8.77 -58.37 40.97
N HIS A 2 -8.64 -57.54 39.93
CA HIS A 2 -8.96 -56.09 39.90
C HIS A 2 -8.00 -55.16 40.65
N ARG A 3 -7.56 -54.00 40.13
CA ARG A 3 -7.72 -53.32 38.84
C ARG A 3 -6.68 -52.20 38.86
N PHE A 4 -5.82 -52.11 37.84
CA PHE A 4 -5.02 -50.92 37.56
C PHE A 4 -5.98 -49.74 37.30
N LEU A 5 -5.82 -48.62 38.01
CA LEU A 5 -6.47 -47.36 37.66
C LEU A 5 -5.37 -46.33 37.39
N ILE A 6 -5.07 -46.17 36.10
CA ILE A 6 -4.22 -45.11 35.57
C ILE A 6 -5.04 -43.82 35.66
N ALA A 7 -4.60 -42.88 36.49
CA ALA A 7 -5.18 -41.55 36.56
C ALA A 7 -4.73 -40.75 35.31
N LEU A 8 -5.63 -40.62 34.34
CA LEU A 8 -5.48 -39.69 33.22
C LEU A 8 -5.76 -38.27 33.71
N THR A 9 -4.71 -37.53 34.06
CA THR A 9 -4.82 -36.08 34.26
C THR A 9 -4.89 -35.41 32.89
N ALA A 10 -6.10 -35.09 32.43
CA ALA A 10 -6.30 -34.23 31.28
C ALA A 10 -5.85 -32.81 31.64
N ALA A 11 -4.62 -32.46 31.25
CA ALA A 11 -4.14 -31.09 31.30
C ALA A 11 -4.83 -30.30 30.18
N SER A 12 -5.97 -29.71 30.49
CA SER A 12 -6.67 -28.77 29.62
C SER A 12 -5.84 -27.49 29.52
N CYS A 13 -4.94 -27.40 28.53
CA CYS A 13 -4.37 -26.13 28.11
C CYS A 13 -5.49 -25.28 27.51
N LEU A 14 -6.12 -24.44 28.35
CA LEU A 14 -6.87 -23.28 27.90
C LEU A 14 -5.88 -22.31 27.26
N CYS A 15 -5.53 -22.55 26.00
CA CYS A 15 -4.95 -21.52 25.15
C CYS A 15 -6.05 -20.48 24.91
N ALA A 16 -6.16 -19.52 25.81
CA ALA A 16 -6.90 -18.29 25.54
C ALA A 16 -6.24 -17.65 24.32
N SER A 17 -6.91 -17.70 23.17
CA SER A 17 -6.47 -16.98 21.98
C SER A 17 -6.28 -15.51 22.36
N PRO A 18 -5.09 -14.91 22.18
CA PRO A 18 -4.98 -13.47 22.36
C PRO A 18 -5.94 -12.84 21.35
N VAL A 19 -6.95 -12.12 21.84
CA VAL A 19 -7.70 -11.19 21.03
C VAL A 19 -6.71 -10.09 20.67
N MET A 20 -6.04 -10.28 19.53
CA MET A 20 -5.25 -9.24 18.88
C MET A 20 -6.24 -8.13 18.51
N ALA A 21 -6.38 -7.12 19.35
CA ALA A 21 -7.03 -5.87 18.98
C ALA A 21 -6.22 -5.29 17.81
N ILE A 22 -6.76 -5.32 16.59
CA ILE A 22 -6.02 -5.23 15.31
C ILE A 22 -5.12 -3.97 15.26
N PRO A 23 -3.82 -4.05 15.61
CA PRO A 23 -2.87 -2.95 15.44
C PRO A 23 -2.34 -2.95 13.99
N ALA A 24 -2.70 -3.98 13.21
CA ALA A 24 -2.24 -4.23 11.86
C ALA A 24 -2.96 -3.39 10.80
N MET A 25 -4.05 -2.70 11.13
CA MET A 25 -4.76 -1.86 10.16
C MET A 25 -3.99 -0.58 9.87
N ASP A 26 -3.53 0.12 10.90
CA ASP A 26 -2.76 1.37 10.74
C ASP A 26 -1.42 1.11 10.03
N ASP A 27 -0.71 0.04 10.42
CA ASP A 27 0.52 -0.39 9.74
C ASP A 27 0.28 -0.81 8.28
N LEU A 28 -0.87 -1.43 8.00
CA LEU A 28 -1.26 -1.81 6.65
C LEU A 28 -1.58 -0.59 5.79
N GLU A 29 -2.34 0.37 6.34
CA GLU A 29 -2.65 1.63 5.68
C GLU A 29 -1.37 2.40 5.36
N LEU A 30 -0.48 2.59 6.34
CA LEU A 30 0.83 3.22 6.15
C LEU A 30 1.65 2.57 5.03
N ARG A 31 1.65 1.23 4.96
CA ARG A 31 2.35 0.49 3.90
C ARG A 31 1.71 0.72 2.54
N LEU A 32 0.38 0.66 2.44
CA LEU A 32 -0.37 0.91 1.20
C LEU A 32 -0.13 2.34 0.69
N GLN A 33 -0.09 3.32 1.61
CA GLN A 33 0.26 4.70 1.27
C GLN A 33 1.71 4.85 0.80
N GLY A 34 2.64 4.10 1.41
CA GLY A 34 4.05 4.08 1.02
C GLY A 34 4.27 3.49 -0.37
N GLU A 35 3.61 2.36 -0.67
CA GLU A 35 3.64 1.71 -1.98
C GLU A 35 3.05 2.63 -3.07
N ALA A 36 1.93 3.27 -2.76
CA ALA A 36 1.27 4.23 -3.63
C ALA A 36 2.19 5.38 -4.05
N LYS A 37 2.85 6.01 -3.09
CA LYS A 37 3.86 7.07 -3.33
C LYS A 37 5.04 6.53 -4.13
N GLY A 38 5.51 5.33 -3.80
CA GLY A 38 6.62 4.67 -4.49
C GLY A 38 6.36 4.44 -5.98
N TRP A 39 5.14 4.08 -6.38
CA TRP A 39 4.79 3.87 -7.79
C TRP A 39 4.78 5.18 -8.60
N LEU A 40 4.28 6.28 -8.02
CA LEU A 40 4.30 7.59 -8.67
C LEU A 40 5.75 8.06 -8.90
N ASP A 41 6.58 7.96 -7.86
CA ASP A 41 8.00 8.33 -7.90
C ASP A 41 8.80 7.50 -8.91
N ALA A 42 8.55 6.18 -8.96
CA ALA A 42 9.19 5.29 -9.92
C ALA A 42 8.82 5.67 -11.36
N THR A 43 7.56 6.01 -11.61
CA THR A 43 7.08 6.41 -12.94
C THR A 43 7.76 7.70 -13.41
N CYS A 44 7.90 8.69 -12.54
CA CYS A 44 8.67 9.91 -12.82
C CYS A 44 10.14 9.58 -13.13
N THR A 45 10.77 8.75 -12.30
CA THR A 45 12.16 8.33 -12.49
C THR A 45 12.38 7.65 -13.84
N TYR A 46 11.49 6.71 -14.21
CA TYR A 46 11.60 6.00 -15.49
C TYR A 46 11.41 6.93 -16.70
N TYR A 47 10.57 7.95 -16.58
CA TYR A 47 10.45 8.98 -17.61
C TYR A 47 11.73 9.83 -17.71
N GLY A 48 12.26 10.31 -16.58
CA GLY A 48 13.51 11.09 -16.54
C GLY A 48 14.73 10.32 -17.08
N LEU A 49 14.75 9.00 -16.91
CA LEU A 49 15.76 8.11 -17.50
C LEU A 49 15.55 7.80 -18.99
N GLY A 50 14.44 8.25 -19.58
CA GLY A 50 14.07 7.95 -20.97
C GLY A 50 13.61 6.51 -21.20
N TRP A 51 13.30 5.75 -20.14
CA TRP A 51 12.77 4.39 -20.24
C TRP A 51 11.29 4.36 -20.61
N LEU A 52 10.57 5.45 -20.32
CA LEU A 52 9.20 5.67 -20.76
C LEU A 52 9.16 6.86 -21.70
N THR A 53 8.37 6.74 -22.77
CA THR A 53 7.97 7.92 -23.56
C THR A 53 6.97 8.77 -22.77
N ALA A 54 6.75 10.02 -23.20
CA ALA A 54 5.78 10.90 -22.54
C ALA A 54 4.36 10.31 -22.52
N ASP A 55 3.93 9.68 -23.62
CA ASP A 55 2.62 9.02 -23.72
C ASP A 55 2.52 7.80 -22.78
N GLN A 56 3.57 6.99 -22.70
CA GLN A 56 3.62 5.83 -21.79
C GLN A 56 3.57 6.28 -20.33
N GLY A 57 4.38 7.28 -19.96
CA GLY A 57 4.39 7.86 -18.63
C GLY A 57 3.03 8.45 -18.25
N SER A 58 2.41 9.22 -19.15
CA SER A 58 1.11 9.83 -18.89
C SER A 58 -0.01 8.81 -18.71
N LYS A 59 -0.05 7.77 -19.55
CA LYS A 59 -1.00 6.65 -19.40
C LYS A 59 -0.78 5.89 -18.08
N ALA A 60 0.46 5.65 -17.70
CA ALA A 60 0.80 4.98 -16.45
C ALA A 60 0.36 5.80 -15.24
N LEU A 61 0.70 7.09 -15.19
CA LEU A 61 0.30 8.01 -14.12
C LEU A 61 -1.22 8.12 -14.01
N LYS A 62 -1.94 8.24 -15.13
CA LYS A 62 -3.41 8.27 -15.11
C LYS A 62 -4.01 7.02 -14.49
N ARG A 63 -3.51 5.83 -14.85
CA ARG A 63 -3.97 4.56 -14.28
C ARG A 63 -3.63 4.44 -12.80
N LEU A 64 -2.41 4.82 -12.42
CA LEU A 64 -1.98 4.82 -11.03
C LEU A 64 -2.87 5.73 -10.20
N MET A 65 -3.07 6.99 -10.60
CA MET A 65 -3.94 7.92 -9.86
C MET A 65 -5.35 7.38 -9.65
N LEU A 66 -5.95 6.75 -10.68
CA LEU A 66 -7.27 6.11 -10.56
C LEU A 66 -7.26 4.94 -9.56
N LEU A 67 -6.24 4.09 -9.61
CA LEU A 67 -6.10 2.96 -8.68
C LEU A 67 -5.87 3.45 -7.25
N LEU A 68 -5.04 4.47 -7.06
CA LEU A 68 -4.72 5.04 -5.77
C LEU A 68 -5.98 5.63 -5.12
N ALA A 69 -6.69 6.50 -5.84
CA ALA A 69 -7.92 7.12 -5.35
C ALA A 69 -9.04 6.11 -5.07
N ALA A 70 -9.06 4.96 -5.76
CA ALA A 70 -10.09 3.94 -5.57
C ALA A 70 -9.81 2.97 -4.42
N HIS A 71 -8.54 2.71 -4.10
CA HIS A 71 -8.16 1.56 -3.27
C HIS A 71 -7.09 1.80 -2.20
N TYR A 72 -6.31 2.88 -2.28
CA TYR A 72 -5.13 3.05 -1.44
C TYR A 72 -5.14 4.36 -0.66
N LEU A 73 -5.63 5.44 -1.27
CA LEU A 73 -5.54 6.80 -0.77
C LEU A 73 -6.89 7.49 -0.93
N ASP A 74 -7.23 8.36 0.02
CA ASP A 74 -8.30 9.32 -0.22
C ASP A 74 -7.89 10.37 -1.30
N PRO A 75 -8.82 11.18 -1.82
CA PRO A 75 -8.50 12.18 -2.83
C PRO A 75 -7.44 13.21 -2.38
N GLU A 76 -7.45 13.61 -1.11
CA GLU A 76 -6.51 14.59 -0.55
C GLU A 76 -5.10 13.99 -0.48
N GLU A 77 -4.99 12.75 -0.03
CA GLU A 77 -3.74 12.00 0.02
C GLU A 77 -3.18 11.70 -1.37
N THR A 78 -4.04 11.43 -2.34
CA THR A 78 -3.65 11.25 -3.75
C THR A 78 -3.03 12.54 -4.30
N GLU A 79 -3.65 13.70 -4.07
CA GLU A 79 -3.08 14.99 -4.48
C GLU A 79 -1.82 15.36 -3.69
N ARG A 80 -1.71 14.97 -2.41
CA ARG A 80 -0.47 15.11 -1.63
C ARG A 80 0.65 14.23 -2.20
N ALA A 81 0.35 13.00 -2.58
CA ALA A 81 1.33 12.07 -3.18
C ALA A 81 1.84 12.59 -4.53
N LYS A 82 0.94 13.10 -5.38
CA LYS A 82 1.28 13.82 -6.61
C LYS A 82 2.17 15.04 -6.34
N SER A 83 1.79 15.88 -5.38
CA SER A 83 2.56 17.07 -5.03
C SER A 83 3.97 16.71 -4.55
N ALA A 84 4.10 15.63 -3.78
CA ALA A 84 5.39 15.11 -3.34
C ALA A 84 6.26 14.63 -4.50
N ALA A 85 5.69 13.84 -5.42
CA ALA A 85 6.40 13.36 -6.61
C ALA A 85 6.88 14.53 -7.50
N LEU A 86 6.04 15.53 -7.73
CA LEU A 86 6.38 16.72 -8.53
C LEU A 86 7.39 17.65 -7.84
N SER A 87 7.37 17.72 -6.50
CA SER A 87 8.38 18.46 -5.74
C SER A 87 9.76 17.80 -5.87
N ARG A 88 9.79 16.46 -5.87
CA ARG A 88 11.01 15.67 -6.04
C ARG A 88 11.55 15.74 -7.47
N ASP A 89 10.67 15.65 -8.47
CA ASP A 89 11.03 15.73 -9.89
C ASP A 89 10.08 16.70 -10.64
N PRO A 90 10.44 18.00 -10.73
CA PRO A 90 9.62 18.99 -11.41
C PRO A 90 9.44 18.74 -12.91
N GLN A 91 10.37 18.02 -13.56
CA GLN A 91 10.28 17.72 -14.99
C GLN A 91 9.20 16.67 -15.27
N CYS A 92 8.88 15.82 -14.29
CA CYS A 92 7.78 14.86 -14.36
C CYS A 92 6.41 15.51 -14.61
N LYS A 93 6.26 16.82 -14.35
CA LYS A 93 5.05 17.58 -14.71
C LYS A 93 4.68 17.43 -16.19
N ALA A 94 5.66 17.25 -17.07
CA ALA A 94 5.44 17.11 -18.52
C ALA A 94 4.60 15.88 -18.91
N ILE A 95 4.55 14.84 -18.07
CA ILE A 95 3.78 13.63 -18.31
C ILE A 95 2.56 13.51 -17.42
N TRP A 96 2.37 14.44 -16.49
CA TRP A 96 1.25 14.35 -15.56
C TRP A 96 -0.07 14.58 -16.30
N PRO A 97 -1.07 13.71 -16.13
CA PRO A 97 -2.38 13.93 -16.75
C PRO A 97 -2.97 15.25 -16.22
N GLU A 98 -3.49 16.09 -17.14
CA GLU A 98 -4.33 17.21 -16.72
C GLU A 98 -5.50 16.65 -15.91
N SER A 99 -5.76 17.29 -14.76
CA SER A 99 -6.73 16.96 -13.71
C SER A 99 -7.58 15.71 -13.98
N SER A 100 -7.37 14.67 -13.17
CA SER A 100 -8.33 13.56 -13.09
C SER A 100 -9.72 14.12 -12.79
N PRO A 101 -10.80 13.59 -13.39
CA PRO A 101 -12.17 14.02 -13.09
C PRO A 101 -12.53 13.86 -11.62
#